data_AF-A0A2H0E0A7-F1
#
_entry.id   AF-A0A2H0E0A7-F1
#
_cell.length_a   1.000
_cell.length_b   1.000
_cell.length_c   1.000
_cell.angle_alpha   90.00
_cell.angle_beta   90.00
_cell.angle_gamma   90.00
#
_symmetry.space_group_name_H-M   'P 1'
#
loop_
_entity.id
_entity.type
_entity.pdbx_description
1 polymer ?
#
loop_
_entity_poly.entity_id
_entity_poly.type
_entity_poly.pdbx_seq_one_letter_code
_entity_poly.pdbx_strand_id
1 'polypeptide(L)' 'MNLGIILSPGDSLQKQKQTGQLERLIEYYLKPYLKKFRQVVVFSYGRQDQALVLPKNLKVVYVYR' A
#
# COMPACT_ATOMS: atom_id res chain seq x y z
N MET A 1 7.06 -10.53 13.08
CA MET A 1 5.84 -9.72 13.34
C MET A 1 5.35 -9.13 12.02
N ASN A 2 4.02 -9.08 11.82
CA ASN A 2 3.38 -8.58 10.61
C ASN A 2 2.63 -7.28 10.92
N LEU A 3 2.50 -6.39 9.93
CA LEU A 3 1.74 -5.14 10.04
C LEU A 3 0.62 -5.10 9.00
N GLY A 4 -0.61 -4.78 9.41
CA GLY A 4 -1.72 -4.48 8.52
C GLY A 4 -2.01 -2.99 8.49
N ILE A 5 -2.14 -2.41 7.29
CA ILE A 5 -2.48 -1.00 7.05
C ILE A 5 -3.77 -0.98 6.23
N ILE A 6 -4.81 -0.36 6.75
CA ILE A 6 -6.08 -0.21 6.05
C ILE A 6 -6.16 1.23 5.55
N LEU A 7 -6.27 1.42 4.23
CA LEU A 7 -6.50 2.74 3.67
C LEU A 7 -7.91 3.22 4.03
N SER A 8 -8.12 4.54 4.02
CA SER A 8 -9.45 5.11 4.22
C SER A 8 -10.44 4.53 3.19
N PRO A 9 -11.72 4.32 3.55
CA PRO A 9 -12.73 3.86 2.61
C PRO A 9 -12.76 4.72 1.34
N GLY A 10 -12.75 4.06 0.17
CA GLY A 10 -12.71 4.74 -1.13
C GLY A 10 -11.35 5.32 -1.53
N ASP A 11 -10.30 5.07 -0.74
CA ASP A 11 -8.92 5.37 -1.09
C ASP A 11 -8.17 4.13 -1.57
N SER A 12 -7.32 4.32 -2.58
CA SER A 12 -6.52 3.25 -3.18
C SER A 12 -5.13 3.70 -3.51
N LEU A 13 -4.21 2.73 -3.59
CA LEU A 13 -2.87 2.97 -4.11
C LEU A 13 -2.91 3.55 -5.54
N GLN A 14 -3.90 3.18 -6.34
CA GLN A 14 -4.09 3.73 -7.68
C GLN A 14 -4.48 5.22 -7.63
N LYS A 15 -5.45 5.58 -6.79
CA LYS A 15 -5.86 6.97 -6.59
C LYS A 15 -4.69 7.80 -6.07
N GLN A 16 -3.97 7.28 -5.07
CA GLN A 16 -2.78 7.94 -4.54
C GLN A 16 -1.67 8.09 -5.59
N LYS A 17 -1.51 7.13 -6.52
CA LYS A 17 -0.58 7.25 -7.65
C LYS A 17 -1.00 8.39 -8.59
N GLN A 18 -2.28 8.44 -8.94
CA GLN A 18 -2.85 9.48 -9.82
C GLN A 18 -2.73 10.88 -9.19
N THR A 19 -2.84 11.00 -7.87
CA THR A 19 -2.74 12.27 -7.15
C THR A 19 -1.31 12.60 -6.68
N GLY A 20 -0.29 11.80 -7.02
CA GLY A 20 1.10 12.02 -6.60
C GLY A 20 1.37 11.80 -5.10
N GLN A 21 0.46 11.14 -4.39
CA GLN A 21 0.58 10.87 -2.94
C GLN A 21 1.22 9.50 -2.63
N LEU A 22 1.23 8.59 -3.61
CA LEU A 22 1.75 7.23 -3.41
C LEU A 22 3.23 7.22 -3.00
N GLU A 23 4.06 8.07 -3.61
CA GLU A 23 5.47 8.18 -3.26
C GLU A 23 5.66 8.60 -1.80
N ARG A 24 4.85 9.56 -1.32
CA ARG A 24 4.88 9.96 0.09
C ARG A 24 4.48 8.81 1.02
N LEU A 25 3.45 8.04 0.66
CA LEU A 25 3.07 6.85 1.42
C LEU A 25 4.23 5.86 1.49
N ILE A 26 4.89 5.59 0.36
CA ILE A 26 5.99 4.64 0.26
C ILE A 26 7.20 5.12 1.08
N GLU A 27 7.67 6.34 0.84
CA GLU A 27 8.90 6.87 1.43
C GLU A 27 8.80 7.06 2.94
N TYR A 28 7.72 7.70 3.40
CA TYR A 28 7.64 8.12 4.80
C TYR A 28 7.00 7.09 5.71
N TYR A 29 6.13 6.22 5.18
CA TYR A 29 5.39 5.25 5.99
C TYR A 29 5.85 3.83 5.70
N LEU A 30 5.71 3.37 4.45
CA LEU A 30 5.93 1.95 4.14
C LEU A 30 7.41 1.56 4.29
N LYS A 31 8.37 2.37 3.81
CA LYS A 31 9.80 2.03 3.94
C LYS A 31 10.24 1.83 5.39
N PRO A 32 9.94 2.73 6.36
CA PRO A 32 10.23 2.48 7.76
C PRO A 32 9.58 1.19 8.31
N TYR A 33 8.34 0.91 7.93
CA TYR A 33 7.65 -0.31 8.38
C TYR A 33 8.27 -1.58 7.78
N LEU A 34 8.61 -1.56 6.50
CA LEU A 34 9.24 -2.70 5.81
C LEU A 34 10.61 -3.06 6.43
N LYS A 35 11.28 -2.15 7.12
CA LYS A 35 12.51 -2.44 7.88
C LYS A 35 12.25 -3.12 9.23
N LYS A 36 11.08 -2.91 9.83
CA LYS A 36 10.74 -3.38 11.19
C LYS A 36 9.86 -4.64 11.17
N PHE A 37 9.10 -4.85 10.11
CA PHE A 37 8.13 -5.94 10.00
C PHE A 37 8.54 -6.92 8.90
N ARG A 38 8.32 -8.23 9.17
CA ARG A 38 8.60 -9.30 8.21
C ARG A 38 7.73 -9.16 6.96
N GLN A 39 6.48 -8.74 7.15
CA GLN A 39 5.53 -8.48 6.08
C GLN A 39 4.65 -7.30 6.46
N VAL A 40 4.44 -6.40 5.51
CA VAL A 40 3.46 -5.31 5.60
C VAL A 40 2.35 -5.61 4.59
N VAL A 41 1.10 -5.58 5.04
CA VAL A 41 -0.08 -5.80 4.20
C VAL A 41 -0.88 -4.51 4.11
N VAL A 42 -1.12 -4.01 2.91
CA VAL A 42 -1.94 -2.81 2.66
C VAL A 42 -3.27 -3.22 2.06
N PHE A 43 -4.35 -2.85 2.71
CA PHE A 43 -5.71 -3.03 2.20
C PHE A 43 -6.13 -1.77 1.43
N SER A 44 -6.25 -1.90 0.11
CA SER A 44 -6.49 -0.80 -0.82
C SER A 44 -7.87 -0.94 -1.48
N TYR A 45 -8.69 0.11 -1.42
CA TYR A 45 -10.05 0.14 -2.00
C TYR A 45 -10.02 0.60 -3.45
N GLY A 46 -9.74 -0.32 -4.37
CA GLY A 46 -9.67 -0.02 -5.80
C GLY A 46 -9.36 -1.26 -6.62
N ARG A 47 -9.28 -1.07 -7.95
CA ARG A 47 -8.90 -2.16 -8.84
C ARG A 47 -7.42 -2.51 -8.68
N GLN A 48 -7.11 -3.77 -8.94
CA GLN A 48 -5.72 -4.22 -8.99
C GLN A 48 -5.00 -3.50 -10.13
N ASP A 49 -4.09 -2.59 -9.77
CA ASP A 49 -3.15 -2.00 -10.72
C ASP A 49 -1.97 -2.97 -10.87
N GLN A 50 -1.88 -3.63 -12.04
CA GLN A 50 -0.80 -4.55 -12.37
C GLN A 50 0.57 -3.85 -12.52
N ALA A 51 0.59 -2.52 -12.66
CA ALA A 51 1.80 -1.74 -12.92
C ALA A 51 2.43 -1.13 -11.65
N LEU A 52 2.03 -1.55 -10.45
CA LEU A 52 2.66 -1.11 -9.21
C LEU A 52 3.88 -1.98 -8.89
N VAL A 53 5.08 -1.43 -9.06
CA VAL A 53 6.31 -2.04 -8.56
C VAL A 53 6.39 -1.79 -7.07
N LEU A 54 6.20 -2.84 -6.27
CA LEU A 54 6.18 -2.76 -4.81
C LEU A 54 7.37 -3.51 -4.21
N PRO A 55 7.85 -3.10 -3.02
CA PRO A 55 8.90 -3.82 -2.30
C PRO A 55 8.51 -5.27 -2.00
N LYS A 56 9.48 -6.21 -2.01
CA LYS A 56 9.24 -7.66 -1.89
C LYS A 56 8.46 -8.08 -0.63
N ASN A 57 8.59 -7.34 0.46
CA ASN A 57 7.93 -7.61 1.74
C ASN A 57 6.64 -6.79 1.96
N LEU A 58 6.15 -6.11 0.92
CA LEU A 58 4.86 -5.43 0.88
C LEU A 58 3.87 -6.28 0.09
N LYS A 59 2.72 -6.61 0.71
CA LYS A 59 1.59 -7.26 0.05
C LYS A 59 0.43 -6.28 -0.02
N VAL A 60 -0.25 -6.24 -1.15
CA VAL A 60 -1.49 -5.45 -1.30
C VAL A 60 -2.67 -6.40 -1.41
N VAL A 61 -3.70 -6.12 -0.63
CA VAL A 61 -4.99 -6.78 -0.72
C VAL A 61 -5.98 -5.75 -1.25
N TYR A 62 -6.56 -6.03 -2.41
CA TYR A 62 -7.57 -5.16 -3.01
C TYR A 62 -8.92 -5.50 -2.39
N VAL A 63 -9.50 -4.51 -1.72
CA VAL A 63 -10.81 -4.63 -1.08
C VAL A 63 -11.84 -4.11 -2.08
N TYR A 64 -12.49 -5.03 -2.77
CA TYR A 64 -13.63 -4.73 -3.63
C TYR A 64 -14.91 -4.68 -2.78
N ARG A 65 -15.72 -3.66 -3.00
CA ARG A 65 -17.15 -3.67 -2.73
C ARG A 65 -17.88 -3.62 -4.05
#